data_AF-A0AAD7H2R4-F1
#
_entry.id   AF-A0AAD7H2R4-F1
#
_cell.length_a   1.000
_cell.length_b   1.000
_cell.length_c   1.000
_cell.angle_alpha   90.00
_cell.angle_beta   90.00
_cell.angle_gamma   90.00
#
_symmetry.space_group_name_H-M   'P 1'
#
loop_
_entity.id
_entity.type
_entity.pdbx_description
1 polymer ?
#
loop_
_entity_poly.entity_id
_entity_poly.type
_entity_poly.pdbx_seq_one_letter_code
_entity_poly.pdbx_strand_id
1 'polypeptide(L)' 'PLPEPRLLVLHAVCVRVAHMSGAAQALDDFDRDVEDTLVLARDGASANLLYMKLSPLVSTVA' A
#
# COMPACT_ATOMS: atom_id res chain seq x y z
N PRO A 1 10.20 -22.55 -28.95
CA PRO A 1 11.46 -22.37 -28.19
C PRO A 1 11.17 -21.49 -26.97
N LEU A 2 11.77 -21.77 -25.80
CA LEU A 2 11.59 -20.94 -24.61
C LEU A 2 12.40 -19.65 -24.74
N PRO A 3 11.89 -18.46 -24.35
CA PRO A 3 12.64 -17.21 -24.40
C PRO A 3 13.93 -17.30 -23.56
N GLU A 4 14.96 -16.54 -23.95
CA GLU A 4 16.22 -16.47 -23.20
C GLU A 4 15.94 -16.09 -21.73
N PRO A 5 16.47 -16.84 -20.73
CA PRO A 5 16.18 -16.59 -19.32
C PRO A 5 16.47 -15.16 -18.85
N ARG A 6 17.47 -14.50 -19.43
CA ARG A 6 17.84 -13.10 -19.09
C ARG A 6 16.72 -12.12 -19.45
N LEU A 7 16.02 -12.35 -20.56
CA LEU A 7 14.90 -11.51 -20.99
C LEU A 7 13.68 -11.69 -20.08
N LEU A 8 13.43 -12.90 -19.58
CA LEU A 8 12.36 -13.16 -18.62
C LEU A 8 12.61 -12.44 -17.29
N VAL A 9 13.85 -12.46 -16.81
CA VAL A 9 14.25 -11.72 -15.59
C VAL A 9 14.08 -10.21 -15.78
N LEU A 10 14.53 -9.68 -16.92
CA LEU A 10 14.36 -8.26 -17.24
C LEU A 10 12.89 -7.85 -17.26
N HIS A 11 12.05 -8.63 -17.93
CA HIS A 11 10.61 -8.38 -17.98
C HIS A 11 9.98 -8.40 -16.57
N ALA A 12 10.32 -9.39 -15.74
CA ALA A 12 9.83 -9.47 -14.37
C ALA A 12 10.24 -8.26 -13.53
N VAL A 13 11.46 -7.74 -13.71
CA VAL A 13 11.92 -6.51 -13.05
C VAL A 13 11.09 -5.32 -13.51
N CYS A 14 10.93 -5.12 -14.82
CA CYS A 14 10.14 -4.01 -15.37
C CYS A 14 8.68 -4.05 -14.91
N VAL A 15 8.07 -5.24 -14.89
CA VAL A 15 6.70 -5.42 -14.39
C VAL A 15 6.59 -5.06 -12.91
N ARG A 16 7.54 -5.50 -12.07
CA ARG A 16 7.55 -5.12 -10.64
C ARG A 16 7.70 -3.60 -10.46
N VAL A 17 8.63 -2.98 -11.20
CA VAL A 17 8.83 -1.54 -11.12
C VAL A 17 7.59 -0.79 -11.58
N ALA A 18 6.98 -1.16 -12.70
CA ALA A 18 5.76 -0.53 -13.21
C ALA A 18 4.55 -0.74 -12.28
N HIS A 19 4.40 -1.93 -11.68
CA HIS A 19 3.36 -2.20 -10.69
C HIS A 19 3.55 -1.34 -9.42
N MET A 20 4.80 -1.11 -9.04
CA MET A 20 5.14 -0.34 -7.84
C MET A 20 5.42 1.15 -8.13
N SER A 21 5.35 1.62 -9.39
CA SER A 21 5.80 2.97 -9.77
C SER A 21 4.87 4.10 -9.31
N GLY A 22 3.79 3.78 -8.58
CA GLY A 22 2.98 4.74 -7.82
C GLY A 22 2.78 4.33 -6.36
N ALA A 23 3.34 3.20 -5.94
CA ALA A 23 3.12 2.66 -4.60
C ALA A 23 3.76 3.53 -3.52
N ALA A 24 4.96 4.09 -3.77
CA ALA A 24 5.61 4.98 -2.83
C ALA A 24 4.77 6.24 -2.56
N GLN A 25 4.33 6.92 -3.62
CA GLN A 25 3.47 8.10 -3.49
C GLN A 25 2.12 7.77 -2.83
N ALA A 26 1.50 6.66 -3.20
CA ALA A 26 0.25 6.23 -2.57
C ALA A 26 0.42 5.93 -1.07
N LEU A 27 1.56 5.36 -0.67
CA LEU A 27 1.90 5.14 0.73
C LEU A 27 2.16 6.46 1.46
N ASP A 28 2.87 7.40 0.85
CA ASP A 28 3.12 8.72 1.45
C ASP A 28 1.81 9.53 1.64
N ASP A 29 0.91 9.48 0.66
CA ASP A 29 -0.40 10.12 0.76
C ASP A 29 -1.26 9.46 1.85
N PHE A 30 -1.21 8.13 1.94
CA PHE A 30 -1.92 7.39 2.97
C PHE A 30 -1.35 7.62 4.38
N ASP A 31 -0.02 7.69 4.54
CA ASP A 31 0.63 8.01 5.81
C ASP A 31 0.25 9.43 6.28
N ARG A 32 0.19 10.38 5.32
CA ARG A 32 -0.32 11.72 5.58
C ARG A 32 -1.79 11.71 6.00
N ASP A 33 -2.64 10.98 5.30
CA ASP A 33 -4.06 10.86 5.66
C ASP A 33 -4.21 10.30 7.08
N VAL A 34 -3.41 9.30 7.44
CA VAL A 34 -3.36 8.68 8.77
C VAL A 34 -3.00 9.68 9.87
N GLU A 35 -2.13 10.65 9.61
CA GLU A 35 -1.74 11.69 10.58
C GLU A 35 -2.71 12.90 10.60
N ASP A 36 -3.19 13.33 9.44
CA ASP A 36 -3.95 14.57 9.30
C ASP A 36 -5.47 14.36 9.49
N THR A 37 -5.97 13.14 9.36
CA THR A 37 -7.41 12.84 9.51
C THR A 37 -7.82 12.77 10.98
N LEU A 38 -8.41 13.87 11.47
CA LEU A 38 -8.88 13.97 12.85
C LEU A 38 -10.29 13.39 13.07
N VAL A 39 -11.08 13.22 12.00
CA VAL A 39 -12.46 12.72 12.07
C VAL A 39 -12.74 11.73 10.95
N LEU A 40 -13.56 10.72 11.23
CA LEU A 40 -13.95 9.72 10.23
C LEU A 40 -14.97 10.30 9.25
N ALA A 41 -14.80 9.99 7.97
CA ALA A 41 -15.76 10.31 6.95
C ALA A 41 -17.10 9.58 7.20
N ARG A 42 -18.21 10.32 7.11
CA ARG A 42 -19.56 9.80 7.38
C ARG A 42 -19.97 8.68 6.43
N ASP A 43 -19.45 8.69 5.22
CA ASP A 43 -19.73 7.71 4.17
C ASP A 43 -18.95 6.39 4.33
N GLY A 44 -18.10 6.29 5.35
CA GLY A 44 -17.29 5.10 5.62
C GLY A 44 -15.98 5.05 4.81
N ALA A 45 -15.64 6.07 4.04
CA ALA A 45 -14.39 6.10 3.27
C ALA A 45 -13.13 5.97 4.16
N SER A 46 -13.22 6.37 5.43
CA SER A 46 -12.12 6.25 6.41
C SER A 46 -11.97 4.86 7.06
N ALA A 47 -12.72 3.84 6.62
CA ALA A 47 -12.70 2.52 7.26
C ALA A 47 -11.30 1.87 7.28
N ASN A 48 -10.55 1.96 6.17
CA ASN A 48 -9.18 1.42 6.09
C ASN A 48 -8.22 2.16 7.03
N LEU A 49 -8.34 3.49 7.10
CA LEU A 49 -7.54 4.33 7.99
C LEU A 49 -7.79 3.96 9.45
N LEU A 50 -9.06 3.81 9.83
CA LEU A 50 -9.46 3.37 11.17
C LEU A 50 -8.90 1.98 11.51
N TYR A 51 -9.04 1.02 10.60
CA TYR A 51 -8.53 -0.34 10.79
C TYR A 51 -7.03 -0.35 11.05
N MET A 52 -6.25 0.41 10.26
CA MET A 52 -4.81 0.48 10.42
C MET A 52 -4.41 1.11 11.76
N LYS A 53 -5.02 2.22 12.18
CA LYS A 53 -4.71 2.85 13.48
C LYS A 53 -5.04 1.94 14.66
N LEU A 54 -6.09 1.13 14.56
CA LEU A 54 -6.52 0.23 15.64
C LEU A 54 -5.81 -1.13 15.64
N SER A 55 -5.30 -1.60 14.51
CA SER A 55 -4.67 -2.93 14.39
C SER A 55 -3.53 -3.17 15.40
N PRO A 56 -2.59 -2.23 15.63
CA PRO A 56 -1.55 -2.38 16.64
C PRO A 56 -2.13 -2.50 18.06
N LEU A 57 -3.15 -1.72 18.38
CA LEU A 57 -3.78 -1.70 19.71
C LEU A 57 -4.45 -3.04 20.01
N VAL A 58 -5.10 -3.66 19.02
CA VAL A 58 -5.72 -4.99 19.19
C VAL A 58 -4.66 -6.07 19.40
N SER A 59 -3.52 -5.99 18.70
CA SER A 59 -2.42 -6.96 18.88
C SER A 59 -1.67 -6.82 20.20
N THR A 60 -1.81 -5.69 20.89
CA THR A 60 -1.16 -5.45 22.20
C THR A 60 -2.06 -5.89 23.37
N VAL A 61 -3.35 -6.10 23.12
CA VAL A 61 -4.35 -6.51 24.12
C VAL A 61 -4.59 -8.04 24.11
N ALA A 62 -4.10 -8.73 23.07
CA ALA A 62 -4.11 -10.20 22.95
C ALA A 62 -2.82 -10.82 23.51
#